data_AF-A0A941EZ33-F1
#
_entry.id   AF-A0A941EZ33-F1
#
_cell.length_a   1.000
_cell.length_b   1.000
_cell.length_c   1.000
_cell.angle_alpha   90.00
_cell.angle_beta   90.00
_cell.angle_gamma   90.00
#
_symmetry.space_group_name_H-M   'P 1'
#
loop_
_entity.id
_entity.type
_entity.pdbx_description
1 polymer ?
#
loop_
_entity_poly.entity_id
_entity_poly.type
_entity_poly.pdbx_seq_one_letter_code
_entity_poly.pdbx_strand_id
1 'polypeptide(L)' 'MTPEQRPFKVLGIQQVAIGGTDKARMKRLWVDMLGLAQTGTFRSERENVDEDILAMGQGAHA' A
#
# COMPACT_ATOMS: atom_id res chain seq x y z
N MET A 1 -9.64 -26.13 -21.69
CA MET A 1 -9.98 -24.71 -21.45
C MET A 1 -8.85 -23.88 -22.04
N THR A 2 -9.02 -23.38 -23.26
CA THR A 2 -8.03 -22.50 -23.91
C THR A 2 -7.97 -21.20 -23.12
N PRO A 3 -6.79 -20.71 -22.70
CA PRO A 3 -6.71 -19.43 -22.02
C PRO A 3 -7.14 -18.35 -23.02
N GLU A 4 -8.26 -17.67 -22.75
CA GLU A 4 -8.59 -16.45 -23.46
C GLU A 4 -7.42 -15.47 -23.31
N GLN A 5 -6.84 -15.02 -24.43
CA GLN A 5 -5.78 -14.02 -24.42
C GLN A 5 -6.36 -12.73 -23.86
N ARG A 6 -5.96 -12.37 -22.64
CA ARG A 6 -6.39 -11.11 -22.01
C ARG A 6 -6.01 -9.95 -22.94
N PRO A 7 -6.92 -9.01 -23.25
CA PRO A 7 -6.63 -7.88 -24.14
C PRO A 7 -5.72 -6.83 -23.49
N PHE A 8 -5.09 -7.15 -22.35
CA PHE A 8 -4.25 -6.28 -21.56
C PHE A 8 -3.16 -7.07 -20.85
N LYS A 9 -2.10 -6.36 -20.45
CA LYS A 9 -1.01 -6.88 -19.63
C LYS A 9 -1.09 -6.27 -18.23
N VAL A 10 -1.01 -7.12 -17.21
CA VAL A 10 -0.82 -6.67 -15.82
C VAL A 10 0.66 -6.39 -15.62
N LEU A 11 1.00 -5.15 -15.24
CA LEU A 11 2.40 -4.74 -15.05
C LEU A 11 2.90 -5.02 -13.62
N GLY A 12 2.00 -5.03 -12.64
CA GLY A 12 2.31 -5.24 -11.23
C GLY A 12 1.27 -4.60 -10.32
N ILE A 13 1.59 -4.53 -9.03
CA ILE A 13 0.81 -3.80 -8.02
C ILE A 13 1.53 -2.49 -7.76
N GLN A 14 0.79 -1.38 -7.80
CA GLN A 14 1.34 -0.06 -7.49
C GLN A 14 1.17 0.28 -6.01
N GLN A 15 -0.04 0.13 -5.48
CA GLN A 15 -0.39 0.50 -4.10
C GLN A 15 -1.45 -0.46 -3.55
N VAL A 16 -1.46 -0.61 -2.23
CA VAL A 16 -2.51 -1.31 -1.49
C VAL A 16 -2.93 -0.42 -0.33
N ALA A 17 -4.21 -0.06 -0.28
CA ALA A 17 -4.80 0.64 0.86
C ALA A 17 -5.32 -0.40 1.86
N ILE A 18 -4.95 -0.27 3.13
CA ILE A 18 -5.39 -1.15 4.20
C ILE A 18 -6.02 -0.28 5.28
N GLY A 19 -7.27 -0.57 5.65
CA GLY A 19 -7.97 0.13 6.72
C GLY A 19 -7.91 -0.62 8.04
N GLY A 20 -7.92 0.12 9.14
CA GLY A 20 -7.99 -0.42 10.50
C GLY A 20 -8.58 0.60 11.47
N THR A 21 -9.10 0.13 12.60
CA THR A 21 -9.67 0.99 13.64
C THR A 21 -8.62 1.70 14.49
N ASP A 22 -7.35 1.29 14.39
CA ASP A 22 -6.23 1.84 15.16
C ASP A 22 -4.98 1.93 14.27
N LYS A 23 -4.64 3.17 13.88
CA LYS A 23 -3.46 3.46 13.04
C LYS A 23 -2.15 3.08 13.74
N ALA A 24 -2.06 3.18 15.05
CA ALA A 24 -0.84 2.84 15.79
C ALA A 24 -0.55 1.33 15.74
N ARG A 25 -1.58 0.49 15.80
CA ARG A 25 -1.42 -0.97 15.61
C ARG A 25 -0.95 -1.32 14.20
N MET A 26 -1.47 -0.62 13.20
CA MET A 26 -1.01 -0.78 11.82
C MET A 26 0.45 -0.38 11.69
N LYS A 27 0.84 0.78 12.20
CA LYS A 27 2.24 1.23 12.19
C LYS A 27 3.16 0.23 12.88
N ARG A 28 2.78 -0.30 14.04
CA ARG A 28 3.57 -1.31 14.76
C ARG A 28 3.84 -2.55 13.91
N LEU A 29 2.83 -3.06 13.22
CA LEU A 29 3.01 -4.23 12.37
C LEU A 29 3.91 -3.90 11.16
N TRP A 30 3.53 -2.90 10.39
CA TRP A 30 4.15 -2.66 9.09
C TRP A 30 5.53 -2.01 9.19
N VAL A 31 5.71 -1.05 10.10
CA VAL A 31 6.98 -0.34 10.29
C VAL A 31 7.87 -1.09 11.28
N ASP A 32 7.41 -1.29 12.51
CA ASP A 32 8.29 -1.76 13.57
C ASP A 32 8.64 -3.26 13.44
N MET A 33 7.68 -4.09 13.04
CA MET A 33 7.89 -5.54 12.91
C MET A 33 8.37 -5.96 11.52
N LEU A 34 7.78 -5.40 10.46
CA LEU A 34 8.09 -5.78 9.07
C LEU A 34 9.13 -4.87 8.40
N GLY A 35 9.49 -3.75 9.03
CA GLY A 35 10.59 -2.89 8.57
C GLY A 35 10.24 -2.02 7.35
N LEU A 36 8.97 -1.75 7.07
CA LEU A 36 8.61 -0.85 5.98
C LEU A 36 8.99 0.59 6.31
N ALA A 37 9.45 1.33 5.30
CA ALA A 37 9.82 2.72 5.46
C ALA A 37 8.58 3.61 5.35
N GLN A 38 8.33 4.44 6.37
CA GLN A 38 7.33 5.50 6.27
C GLN A 38 7.86 6.62 5.38
N THR A 39 7.16 6.91 4.29
CA THR A 39 7.53 7.95 3.31
C THR A 39 6.62 9.17 3.34
N GLY A 40 5.46 9.07 4.00
CA GLY A 40 4.55 10.19 4.15
C GLY A 40 3.37 9.91 5.08
N THR A 41 2.50 10.92 5.19
CA THR A 41 1.23 10.86 5.93
C THR A 41 0.20 11.70 5.19
N PHE A 42 -1.05 11.30 5.22
CA PHE A 42 -2.15 12.07 4.66
C PHE A 42 -3.35 12.07 5.62
N ARG A 43 -4.05 13.20 5.71
CA ARG A 43 -5.24 13.34 6.53
C ARG A 43 -6.27 14.20 5.81
N SER A 44 -7.51 13.73 5.78
CA SER A 44 -8.65 14.42 5.17
C SER A 44 -9.89 14.21 6.03
N GLU A 45 -10.42 15.29 6.59
CA GLU A 45 -11.69 15.25 7.33
C GLU A 45 -12.87 14.95 6.41
N ARG A 46 -12.87 15.55 5.21
CA ARG A 46 -13.94 15.35 4.21
C ARG A 46 -14.06 13.90 3.79
N GLU A 47 -12.94 13.20 3.64
CA GLU A 47 -12.89 11.80 3.23
C GLU A 47 -12.85 10.84 4.44
N ASN A 48 -12.80 11.36 5.68
CA ASN A 48 -12.60 10.60 6.91
C ASN A 48 -11.38 9.66 6.86
N VAL A 49 -10.23 10.19 6.41
CA VAL A 49 -8.96 9.47 6.28
C VAL A 49 -7.90 10.10 7.19
N ASP A 50 -7.16 9.25 7.90
CA ASP A 50 -5.88 9.57 8.57
C ASP A 50 -4.95 8.37 8.34
N GLU A 51 -3.97 8.52 7.46
CA GLU A 51 -3.15 7.41 6.97
C GLU A 51 -1.65 7.69 7.00
N ASP A 52 -0.88 6.61 7.19
CA ASP A 52 0.56 6.57 7.03
C ASP A 52 0.89 5.91 5.68
N ILE A 53 1.75 6.54 4.88
CA ILE A 53 2.17 6.03 3.58
C ILE A 53 3.50 5.32 3.76
N LEU A 54 3.54 4.04 3.40
CA LEU A 54 4.69 3.16 3.55
C LEU A 54 5.21 2.72 2.18
N ALA A 55 6.52 2.59 2.05
CA ALA A 55 7.18 2.08 0.85
C ALA A 55 7.93 0.79 1.13
N MET A 56 7.92 -0.11 0.14
CA MET A 56 8.72 -1.34 0.13
C MET A 56 9.13 -1.69 -1.29
N GLY A 57 10.29 -2.36 -1.40
CA GLY A 57 10.89 -2.69 -2.68
C GLY A 57 11.50 -1.47 -3.38
N GLN A 58 12.05 -1.69 -4.57
CA GLN A 58 12.71 -0.66 -5.37
C GLN A 58 11.85 -0.25 -6.59
N GLY A 59 10.68 -0.88 -6.80
CA GLY A 59 9.91 -0.71 -8.05
C GLY A 59 10.56 -1.47 -9.21
N ALA A 60 9.79 -1.74 -10.27
CA ALA A 60 10.24 -2.59 -11.37
C ALA A 60 11.35 -1.97 -12.24
N HIS A 61 11.67 -0.68 -12.04
CA HIS A 61 12.56 0.10 -12.90
C HIS A 61 13.51 1.05 -12.13
N ALA A 62 13.68 0.91 -10.80
CA ALA A 62 14.67 1.71 -10.09
C ALA A 62 16.06 1.09 -10.09
#